data_AF-A0A6I3SRM4-F1
#
_entry.id   AF-A0A6I3SRM4-F1
#
_cell.length_a   1.000
_cell.length_b   1.000
_cell.length_c   1.000
_cell.angle_alpha   90.00
_cell.angle_beta   90.00
_cell.angle_gamma   90.00
#
_symmetry.space_group_name_H-M   'P 1'
#
loop_
_entity.id
_entity.type
_entity.pdbx_description
1 polymer ?
#
loop_
_entity_poly.entity_id
_entity_poly.type
_entity_poly.pdbx_seq_one_letter_code
_entity_poly.pdbx_strand_id
1 'polypeptide(L)'
;MNSYLKLLAGVALLLMLAKGAAAQAGPVLVTTDPAQAKVTLPAPRDAKLPSLILIGDSTVRNGHDDGQGKGPAGQWGWGRPLADYFDPGRINIVNRAVGGLSSRTYLTSGHWQRTLALVKAGDIVIMQFGHNDGSAVNDTTRARGTLRGVGPESEEIDNQLTGKRETVHTYGWYLRRFIADIRAKGASAVVCSPIPRKRWDAAGLVQRNAADYGGWAAQVARQEGVAFIDLNELAAARYDQLGKDAVMRLFPDTVPDESVHTNLAGAELNAQLVVARLRALGMAPLVAALNDKGRAVPMAEDARPVVPGGVAERPANAALPSLFLVGDSTVRSGGANGAVGWGERVAPYFDPARVNVVNHAIGGRSSRTFLGEGRWARVMEQVKAGDSVLIQFGHNDGGRIGDPAMKGRASGAGLGPETVEDRRPDGTVEQVHTFGWYMARYAQEAKAKGATVVLLSPVPHRDKWQQERDFADFAAWGRAVAAANGVLFADLTLAVAEAYRQVGAPAVDAQFADARTHTNDAGAAFNARRVVAALKALPGEPFAAWLAPAACDIAPSAASR
;
A
#
# COMPACT_ATOMS: atom_id res chain seq x y z
N MET A 1 18.36 64.56 -36.17
CA MET A 1 19.67 64.45 -36.82
C MET A 1 20.71 64.22 -35.72
N ASN A 2 21.22 62.99 -35.62
CA ASN A 2 22.60 62.58 -35.31
C ASN A 2 23.55 63.62 -34.66
N SER A 3 24.45 63.33 -33.71
CA SER A 3 24.98 62.07 -33.19
C SER A 3 26.11 62.37 -32.16
N TYR A 4 26.59 61.30 -31.52
CA TYR A 4 27.95 61.03 -31.00
C TYR A 4 28.20 61.27 -29.49
N LEU A 5 28.35 60.25 -28.62
CA LEU A 5 29.33 59.13 -28.44
C LEU A 5 30.57 59.48 -27.58
N LYS A 6 30.61 58.87 -26.37
CA LYS A 6 31.76 58.23 -25.65
C LYS A 6 32.92 59.15 -25.17
N LEU A 7 33.60 58.95 -24.03
CA LEU A 7 34.18 57.70 -23.50
C LEU A 7 34.76 57.84 -22.04
N LEU A 8 34.49 56.84 -21.19
CA LEU A 8 35.25 56.13 -20.11
C LEU A 8 36.20 56.79 -19.08
N ALA A 9 36.00 56.39 -17.80
CA ALA A 9 36.90 55.65 -16.85
C ALA A 9 36.51 55.99 -15.39
N GLY A 10 36.49 55.16 -14.33
CA GLY A 10 36.76 53.76 -14.05
C GLY A 10 36.80 53.55 -12.50
N VAL A 11 36.16 52.48 -12.01
CA VAL A 11 36.48 51.63 -10.83
C VAL A 11 36.17 52.06 -9.35
N ALA A 12 35.21 51.30 -8.77
CA ALA A 12 35.04 50.72 -7.41
C ALA A 12 34.85 51.59 -6.14
N LEU A 13 33.81 51.31 -5.33
CA LEU A 13 33.76 50.30 -4.23
C LEU A 13 32.45 50.36 -3.39
N LEU A 14 31.92 49.17 -3.02
CA LEU A 14 30.98 48.77 -1.91
C LEU A 14 29.61 49.48 -1.74
N LEU A 15 28.47 48.81 -2.02
CA LEU A 15 27.64 47.94 -1.13
C LEU A 15 26.88 48.68 0.01
N MET A 16 25.56 48.90 -0.14
CA MET A 16 24.47 48.01 0.31
C MET A 16 23.11 48.74 0.47
N LEU A 17 22.04 47.98 0.18
CA LEU A 17 20.65 48.10 0.65
C LEU A 17 19.72 49.15 -0.03
N ALA A 18 19.03 48.70 -1.08
CA ALA A 18 17.65 49.11 -1.34
C ALA A 18 16.82 47.90 -1.79
N LYS A 19 15.81 47.56 -0.98
CA LYS A 19 14.78 46.55 -1.29
C LYS A 19 13.98 47.01 -2.50
N GLY A 20 14.13 46.33 -3.64
CA GLY A 20 13.28 46.49 -4.81
C GLY A 20 12.04 45.60 -4.68
N ALA A 21 10.86 46.21 -4.80
CA ALA A 21 9.58 45.54 -4.84
C ALA A 21 9.54 44.47 -5.94
N ALA A 22 9.03 43.28 -5.61
CA ALA A 22 8.81 42.20 -6.55
C ALA A 22 7.76 42.63 -7.59
N ALA A 23 8.14 42.60 -8.86
CA ALA A 23 7.22 42.77 -9.98
C ALA A 23 6.19 41.63 -9.97
N GLN A 24 4.90 42.01 -9.90
CA GLN A 24 3.78 41.10 -10.07
C GLN A 24 3.77 40.57 -11.50
N ALA A 25 4.04 39.27 -11.68
CA ALA A 25 3.86 38.60 -12.95
C ALA A 25 2.34 38.48 -13.26
N GLY A 26 1.93 38.97 -14.43
CA GLY A 26 0.54 38.89 -14.90
C GLY A 26 0.07 37.44 -15.15
N PRO A 27 -1.24 37.23 -15.33
CA PRO A 27 -1.82 35.89 -15.43
C PRO A 27 -1.32 35.17 -16.69
N VAL A 28 -0.74 34.00 -16.49
CA VAL A 28 -0.30 33.09 -17.56
C VAL A 28 -1.53 32.36 -18.10
N LEU A 29 -1.87 32.59 -19.36
CA LEU A 29 -2.88 31.81 -20.09
C LEU A 29 -2.43 30.35 -20.19
N VAL A 30 -3.16 29.44 -19.53
CA VAL A 30 -2.96 27.99 -19.61
C VAL A 30 -3.84 27.46 -20.73
N THR A 31 -3.26 27.04 -21.85
CA THR A 31 -3.98 26.30 -22.89
C THR A 31 -4.01 24.80 -22.55
N THR A 32 -5.17 24.17 -22.69
CA THR A 32 -5.39 22.72 -22.55
C THR A 32 -5.19 21.96 -23.88
N ASP A 33 -4.79 22.67 -24.94
CA ASP A 33 -4.44 22.10 -26.23
C ASP A 33 -3.09 21.33 -26.15
N PRO A 34 -3.09 20.00 -26.35
CA PRO A 34 -1.86 19.20 -26.37
C PRO A 34 -0.84 19.67 -27.41
N ALA A 35 -1.28 20.30 -28.50
CA ALA A 35 -0.40 20.81 -29.57
C ALA A 35 0.30 22.13 -29.21
N GLN A 36 -0.23 22.88 -28.24
CA GLN A 36 0.25 24.22 -27.87
C GLN A 36 0.66 24.37 -26.40
N ALA A 37 0.64 23.29 -25.60
CA ALA A 37 0.97 23.29 -24.18
C ALA A 37 2.46 23.61 -23.88
N LYS A 38 2.94 24.82 -24.18
CA LYS A 38 4.19 25.37 -23.64
C LYS A 38 3.94 25.90 -22.24
N VAL A 39 3.75 24.99 -21.29
CA VAL A 39 3.64 25.35 -19.87
C VAL A 39 5.05 25.52 -19.30
N THR A 40 5.29 26.66 -18.64
CA THR A 40 6.51 26.83 -17.83
C THR A 40 6.36 25.99 -16.56
N LEU A 41 7.12 24.91 -16.49
CA LEU A 41 7.07 23.94 -15.40
C LEU A 41 8.31 24.10 -14.50
N PRO A 42 8.19 23.85 -13.19
CA PRO A 42 9.29 24.04 -12.25
C PRO A 42 10.50 23.16 -12.60
N ALA A 43 11.67 23.63 -12.18
CA ALA A 43 12.93 22.89 -12.14
C ALA A 43 13.37 22.75 -10.67
N PRO A 44 14.34 21.88 -10.35
CA PRO A 44 14.91 21.80 -9.00
C PRO A 44 15.40 23.18 -8.55
N ARG A 45 15.03 23.59 -7.32
CA ARG A 45 15.42 24.88 -6.74
C ARG A 45 16.89 24.86 -6.31
N ASP A 46 17.34 23.73 -5.78
CA ASP A 46 18.73 23.51 -5.41
C ASP A 46 19.22 22.20 -6.03
N ALA A 47 20.19 22.30 -6.95
CA ALA A 47 20.75 21.15 -7.64
C ALA A 47 21.46 20.15 -6.70
N LYS A 48 21.85 20.57 -5.49
CA LYS A 48 22.51 19.73 -4.49
C LYS A 48 21.54 18.85 -3.72
N LEU A 49 20.27 19.21 -3.66
CA LEU A 49 19.24 18.43 -2.95
C LEU A 49 18.70 17.30 -3.84
N PRO A 50 18.27 16.17 -3.26
CA PRO A 50 17.49 15.17 -3.99
C PRO A 50 16.17 15.78 -4.47
N SER A 51 15.60 15.23 -5.53
CA SER A 51 14.31 15.67 -6.07
C SER A 51 13.26 14.57 -5.96
N LEU A 52 12.06 14.94 -5.52
CA LEU A 52 10.83 14.23 -5.85
C LEU A 52 10.21 14.89 -7.09
N ILE A 53 10.27 14.20 -8.22
CA ILE A 53 9.75 14.67 -9.50
C ILE A 53 8.40 13.99 -9.76
N LEU A 54 7.37 14.77 -10.07
CA LEU A 54 6.04 14.23 -10.40
C LEU A 54 5.79 14.36 -11.91
N ILE A 55 5.35 13.29 -12.56
CA ILE A 55 4.85 13.33 -13.93
C ILE A 55 3.42 12.80 -13.96
N GLY A 56 2.59 13.37 -14.83
CA GLY A 56 1.19 12.99 -14.90
C GLY A 56 0.31 13.99 -15.63
N ASP A 57 -0.99 13.88 -15.37
CA ASP A 57 -2.05 14.63 -16.03
C ASP A 57 -2.65 15.78 -15.19
N SER A 58 -3.87 16.21 -15.52
CA SER A 58 -4.59 17.30 -14.84
C SER A 58 -4.92 17.01 -13.38
N THR A 59 -4.93 15.75 -12.97
CA THR A 59 -5.18 15.36 -11.57
C THR A 59 -3.91 15.41 -10.72
N VAL A 60 -2.74 15.63 -11.33
CA VAL A 60 -1.42 15.74 -10.65
C VAL A 60 -0.85 17.15 -10.76
N ARG A 61 -1.12 17.88 -11.85
CA ARG A 61 -0.51 19.17 -12.23
C ARG A 61 -0.44 20.23 -11.12
N ASN A 62 0.51 21.16 -11.29
CA ASN A 62 0.51 22.44 -10.58
C ASN A 62 -0.63 23.35 -11.06
N GLY A 63 -0.96 24.39 -10.30
CA GLY A 63 -1.72 25.51 -10.84
C GLY A 63 -2.44 26.43 -9.86
N HIS A 64 -3.06 27.42 -10.50
CA HIS A 64 -4.07 28.40 -10.08
C HIS A 64 -5.26 27.93 -9.26
N ASP A 65 -5.70 26.67 -9.41
CA ASP A 65 -7.05 26.31 -9.90
C ASP A 65 -7.22 26.01 -11.40
N ASP A 66 -6.10 25.94 -12.13
CA ASP A 66 -5.97 25.81 -13.59
C ASP A 66 -6.10 27.07 -14.46
N GLY A 67 -6.18 28.24 -13.83
CA GLY A 67 -6.34 29.52 -14.53
C GLY A 67 -7.81 29.91 -14.70
N GLN A 68 -8.73 29.18 -14.07
CA GLN A 68 -10.15 29.50 -14.02
C GLN A 68 -10.49 30.74 -13.17
N GLY A 69 -9.60 31.19 -12.28
CA GLY A 69 -9.86 32.34 -11.40
C GLY A 69 -10.92 32.08 -10.32
N LYS A 70 -11.20 30.81 -10.02
CA LYS A 70 -12.12 30.28 -9.02
C LYS A 70 -11.43 29.93 -7.69
N GLY A 71 -10.10 30.04 -7.61
CA GLY A 71 -9.33 29.79 -6.40
C GLY A 71 -9.54 28.35 -5.86
N PRO A 72 -9.73 28.15 -4.54
CA PRO A 72 -9.88 26.82 -3.96
C PRO A 72 -11.02 25.96 -4.56
N ALA A 73 -12.03 26.58 -5.17
CA ALA A 73 -13.18 25.91 -5.76
C ALA A 73 -12.96 25.44 -7.22
N GLY A 74 -11.90 25.91 -7.90
CA GLY A 74 -11.56 25.47 -9.26
C GLY A 74 -10.85 24.11 -9.28
N GLN A 75 -10.19 23.76 -10.38
CA GLN A 75 -9.60 22.42 -10.54
C GLN A 75 -8.16 22.34 -10.03
N TRP A 76 -7.87 21.37 -9.16
CA TRP A 76 -6.55 21.19 -8.56
C TRP A 76 -6.06 19.76 -8.74
N GLY A 77 -4.77 19.64 -9.07
CA GLY A 77 -4.06 18.37 -9.02
C GLY A 77 -3.41 18.15 -7.67
N TRP A 78 -3.39 16.91 -7.18
CA TRP A 78 -2.85 16.56 -5.85
C TRP A 78 -1.36 16.85 -5.70
N GLY A 79 -0.61 16.88 -6.80
CA GLY A 79 0.81 17.19 -6.79
C GLY A 79 1.11 18.62 -6.34
N ARG A 80 0.14 19.54 -6.38
CA ARG A 80 0.32 20.89 -5.82
C ARG A 80 0.35 20.88 -4.29
N PRO A 81 -0.72 20.52 -3.56
CA PRO A 81 -0.69 20.50 -2.10
C PRO A 81 0.33 19.50 -1.51
N LEU A 82 0.73 18.47 -2.27
CA LEU A 82 1.79 17.53 -1.87
C LEU A 82 3.08 18.24 -1.43
N ALA A 83 3.48 19.32 -2.10
CA ALA A 83 4.74 19.98 -1.79
C ALA A 83 4.78 20.56 -0.36
N ASP A 84 3.61 20.87 0.20
CA ASP A 84 3.50 21.50 1.52
C ASP A 84 3.75 20.50 2.67
N TYR A 85 3.90 19.21 2.37
CA TYR A 85 4.24 18.14 3.33
C TYR A 85 5.74 17.89 3.48
N PHE A 86 6.57 18.56 2.67
CA PHE A 86 8.02 18.37 2.64
C PHE A 86 8.77 19.62 3.10
N ASP A 87 9.96 19.41 3.65
CA ASP A 87 10.90 20.47 3.99
C ASP A 87 11.69 20.89 2.74
N PRO A 88 11.48 22.13 2.23
CA PRO A 88 12.15 22.60 1.01
C PRO A 88 13.67 22.76 1.18
N GLY A 89 14.19 22.74 2.42
CA GLY A 89 15.64 22.71 2.69
C GLY A 89 16.26 21.33 2.54
N ARG A 90 15.46 20.28 2.36
CA ARG A 90 15.92 18.87 2.34
C ARG A 90 15.60 18.14 1.05
N ILE A 91 14.60 18.59 0.30
CA ILE A 91 14.20 17.98 -0.97
C ILE A 91 13.58 19.01 -1.92
N ASN A 92 13.85 18.85 -3.21
CA ASN A 92 13.11 19.57 -4.26
C ASN A 92 11.80 18.83 -4.56
N ILE A 93 10.66 19.53 -4.53
CA ILE A 93 9.41 19.01 -5.08
C ILE A 93 9.21 19.61 -6.47
N VAL A 94 9.38 18.79 -7.51
CA VAL A 94 9.40 19.23 -8.91
C VAL A 94 8.24 18.60 -9.65
N ASN A 95 7.07 19.21 -9.55
CA ASN A 95 5.89 18.72 -10.25
C ASN A 95 5.92 19.14 -11.73
N ARG A 96 6.09 18.18 -12.62
CA ARG A 96 6.19 18.31 -14.07
C ARG A 96 4.95 17.78 -14.80
N ALA A 97 3.87 17.48 -14.07
CA ALA A 97 2.62 17.03 -14.65
C ALA A 97 1.93 18.14 -15.45
N VAL A 98 1.26 17.77 -16.54
CA VAL A 98 0.64 18.71 -17.49
C VAL A 98 -0.80 18.30 -17.74
N GLY A 99 -1.71 19.24 -17.55
CA GLY A 99 -3.13 19.02 -17.79
C GLY A 99 -3.42 18.58 -19.23
N GLY A 100 -4.32 17.62 -19.40
CA GLY A 100 -4.77 17.17 -20.71
C GLY A 100 -3.84 16.17 -21.42
N LEU A 101 -2.65 15.90 -20.91
CA LEU A 101 -1.73 14.91 -21.50
C LEU A 101 -1.99 13.49 -20.96
N SER A 102 -1.81 12.52 -21.84
CA SER A 102 -1.71 11.07 -21.57
C SER A 102 -0.24 10.67 -21.43
N SER A 103 0.04 9.41 -21.04
CA SER A 103 1.41 8.90 -21.05
C SER A 103 2.07 9.03 -22.44
N ARG A 104 1.33 8.71 -23.51
CA ARG A 104 1.74 8.93 -24.90
C ARG A 104 2.05 10.38 -25.20
N THR A 105 1.09 11.27 -25.00
CA THR A 105 1.26 12.67 -25.42
C THR A 105 2.26 13.42 -24.56
N TYR A 106 2.48 13.00 -23.30
CA TYR A 106 3.59 13.49 -22.48
C TYR A 106 4.96 13.15 -23.07
N LEU A 107 5.09 11.96 -23.68
CA LEU A 107 6.28 11.54 -24.40
C LEU A 107 6.41 12.28 -25.75
N THR A 108 5.39 12.23 -26.60
CA THR A 108 5.49 12.70 -28.00
C THR A 108 5.58 14.23 -28.12
N SER A 109 5.09 14.98 -27.14
CA SER A 109 5.26 16.45 -27.05
C SER A 109 6.61 16.89 -26.43
N GLY A 110 7.47 15.93 -26.11
CA GLY A 110 8.81 16.16 -25.54
C GLY A 110 8.82 16.63 -24.08
N HIS A 111 7.68 16.60 -23.37
CA HIS A 111 7.67 16.89 -21.93
C HIS A 111 8.48 15.85 -21.16
N TRP A 112 8.43 14.58 -21.57
CA TRP A 112 9.29 13.55 -21.00
C TRP A 112 10.77 13.87 -21.13
N GLN A 113 11.26 14.16 -22.33
CA GLN A 113 12.68 14.48 -22.56
C GLN A 113 13.15 15.69 -21.73
N ARG A 114 12.32 16.74 -21.64
CA ARG A 114 12.62 17.92 -20.80
C ARG A 114 12.66 17.57 -19.31
N THR A 115 11.78 16.66 -18.85
CA THR A 115 11.78 16.20 -17.46
C THR A 115 12.95 15.26 -17.16
N LEU A 116 13.23 14.31 -18.05
CA LEU A 116 14.34 13.36 -17.93
C LEU A 116 15.71 14.06 -17.89
N ALA A 117 15.84 15.21 -18.56
CA ALA A 117 17.04 16.05 -18.48
C ALA A 117 17.30 16.61 -17.06
N LEU A 118 16.28 16.68 -16.19
CA LEU A 118 16.40 17.13 -14.80
C LEU A 118 16.70 15.97 -13.83
N VAL A 119 16.39 14.73 -14.22
CA VAL A 119 16.53 13.55 -13.36
C VAL A 119 18.01 13.21 -13.18
N LYS A 120 18.42 13.07 -11.92
CA LYS A 120 19.77 12.61 -11.54
C LYS A 120 19.70 11.41 -10.59
N ALA A 121 20.86 10.77 -10.39
CA ALA A 121 20.97 9.63 -9.49
C ALA A 121 20.49 9.98 -8.07
N GLY A 122 19.70 9.07 -7.46
CA GLY A 122 19.10 9.27 -6.14
C GLY A 122 17.80 10.09 -6.12
N ASP A 123 17.39 10.69 -7.24
CA ASP A 123 16.05 11.29 -7.35
C ASP A 123 14.97 10.20 -7.38
N ILE A 124 13.73 10.61 -7.06
CA ILE A 124 12.55 9.75 -7.11
C ILE A 124 11.55 10.38 -8.08
N VAL A 125 11.01 9.57 -9.00
CA VAL A 125 10.02 10.01 -9.98
C VAL A 125 8.71 9.24 -9.77
N ILE A 126 7.65 9.96 -9.37
CA ILE A 126 6.29 9.40 -9.30
C ILE A 126 5.56 9.69 -10.61
N MET A 127 5.02 8.65 -11.23
CA MET A 127 4.23 8.76 -12.46
C MET A 127 2.77 8.34 -12.23
N GLN A 128 1.83 9.23 -12.58
CA GLN A 128 0.40 8.92 -12.60
C GLN A 128 -0.22 9.36 -13.93
N PHE A 129 -0.67 8.39 -14.71
CA PHE A 129 -1.39 8.58 -15.97
C PHE A 129 -2.58 7.61 -16.04
N GLY A 130 -3.49 7.81 -16.98
CA GLY A 130 -4.62 6.91 -17.22
C GLY A 130 -5.92 7.63 -17.61
N HIS A 131 -6.19 8.82 -17.07
CA HIS A 131 -7.44 9.52 -17.37
C HIS A 131 -7.55 9.93 -18.84
N ASN A 132 -6.45 10.43 -19.42
CA ASN A 132 -6.39 10.87 -20.81
C ASN A 132 -6.03 9.74 -21.76
N ASP A 133 -5.29 8.74 -21.29
CA ASP A 133 -4.93 7.51 -22.02
C ASP A 133 -6.17 6.74 -22.49
N GLY A 134 -7.26 6.79 -21.73
CA GLY A 134 -8.58 6.25 -22.09
C GLY A 134 -9.33 6.99 -23.20
N SER A 135 -8.77 8.06 -23.79
CA SER A 135 -9.38 8.76 -24.93
C SER A 135 -9.26 7.94 -26.22
N ALA A 136 -9.89 8.40 -27.32
CA ALA A 136 -9.67 7.80 -28.63
C ALA A 136 -8.19 7.85 -29.01
N VAL A 137 -7.70 6.76 -29.61
CA VAL A 137 -6.31 6.63 -30.08
C VAL A 137 -6.00 7.67 -31.17
N ASN A 138 -6.96 7.92 -32.05
CA ASN A 138 -6.87 8.88 -33.14
C ASN A 138 -8.21 9.59 -33.31
N ASP A 139 -8.18 10.93 -33.28
CA ASP A 139 -9.35 11.79 -33.50
C ASP A 139 -8.87 13.19 -33.93
N THR A 140 -9.76 14.05 -34.40
CA THR A 140 -9.43 15.41 -34.88
C THR A 140 -9.32 16.47 -33.78
N THR A 141 -9.52 16.10 -32.51
CA THR A 141 -9.68 17.08 -31.41
C THR A 141 -8.53 17.04 -30.40
N ARG A 142 -8.05 15.85 -30.06
CA ARG A 142 -7.12 15.57 -28.97
C ARG A 142 -6.09 14.51 -29.35
N ALA A 143 -6.49 13.46 -30.10
CA ALA A 143 -5.62 12.38 -30.59
C ALA A 143 -4.62 11.84 -29.55
N ARG A 144 -5.08 11.59 -28.32
CA ARG A 144 -4.21 11.38 -27.15
C ARG A 144 -4.30 10.00 -26.51
N GLY A 145 -5.21 9.13 -26.96
CA GLY A 145 -5.39 7.81 -26.37
C GLY A 145 -4.19 6.89 -26.55
N THR A 146 -4.11 5.86 -25.72
CA THR A 146 -3.17 4.75 -25.85
C THR A 146 -3.91 3.48 -26.23
N LEU A 147 -3.19 2.47 -26.76
CA LEU A 147 -3.75 1.13 -26.83
C LEU A 147 -3.98 0.60 -25.41
N ARG A 148 -5.04 -0.18 -25.23
CA ARG A 148 -5.43 -0.74 -23.93
C ARG A 148 -4.50 -1.88 -23.52
N GLY A 149 -4.33 -2.06 -22.21
CA GLY A 149 -3.54 -3.17 -21.67
C GLY A 149 -2.07 -2.84 -21.43
N VAL A 150 -1.28 -3.90 -21.24
CA VAL A 150 0.14 -3.80 -20.93
C VAL A 150 1.02 -4.54 -21.92
N GLY A 151 0.48 -5.23 -22.92
CA GLY A 151 1.29 -6.04 -23.84
C GLY A 151 2.18 -5.20 -24.77
N PRO A 152 2.92 -5.85 -25.69
CA PRO A 152 3.84 -5.18 -26.60
C PRO A 152 3.13 -4.55 -27.82
N GLU A 153 1.80 -4.59 -27.88
CA GLU A 153 1.04 -4.18 -29.06
C GLU A 153 1.30 -2.72 -29.43
N SER A 154 1.31 -2.47 -30.74
CA SER A 154 1.45 -1.15 -31.33
C SER A 154 0.61 -1.00 -32.60
N GLU A 155 0.25 0.23 -32.92
CA GLU A 155 -0.53 0.60 -34.11
C GLU A 155 0.11 1.81 -34.78
N GLU A 156 0.34 1.74 -36.09
CA GLU A 156 0.72 2.91 -36.89
C GLU A 156 -0.52 3.73 -37.23
N ILE A 157 -0.49 5.03 -36.95
CA ILE A 157 -1.58 5.94 -37.30
C ILE A 157 -1.07 7.13 -38.10
N ASP A 158 -1.92 7.66 -38.99
CA ASP A 158 -1.82 9.05 -39.43
C ASP A 158 -2.63 9.91 -38.44
N ASN A 159 -1.94 10.63 -37.57
CA ASN A 159 -2.57 11.42 -36.51
C ASN A 159 -3.44 12.53 -37.13
N GLN A 160 -4.75 12.44 -36.92
CA GLN A 160 -5.74 13.35 -37.51
C GLN A 160 -5.65 14.78 -36.98
N LEU A 161 -5.06 14.99 -35.80
CA LEU A 161 -4.84 16.31 -35.22
C LEU A 161 -3.55 16.96 -35.73
N THR A 162 -2.46 16.20 -35.85
CA THR A 162 -1.13 16.75 -36.21
C THR A 162 -0.74 16.57 -37.67
N GLY A 163 -1.44 15.72 -38.40
CA GLY A 163 -1.12 15.32 -39.78
C GLY A 163 0.16 14.48 -39.89
N LYS A 164 0.72 14.02 -38.77
CA LYS A 164 1.98 13.25 -38.74
C LYS A 164 1.70 11.77 -38.54
N ARG A 165 2.50 10.94 -39.20
CA ARG A 165 2.53 9.50 -38.92
C ARG A 165 3.24 9.24 -37.58
N GLU A 166 2.65 8.41 -36.73
CA GLU A 166 3.25 7.97 -35.48
C GLU A 166 2.84 6.55 -35.08
N THR A 167 3.70 5.88 -34.30
CA THR A 167 3.44 4.58 -33.69
C THR A 167 2.82 4.77 -32.31
N VAL A 168 1.66 4.18 -32.07
CA VAL A 168 0.96 4.18 -30.79
C VAL A 168 1.14 2.85 -30.10
N HIS A 169 1.65 2.85 -28.86
CA HIS A 169 1.78 1.64 -28.05
C HIS A 169 0.68 1.47 -27.00
N THR A 170 0.69 0.33 -26.30
CA THR A 170 -0.12 0.14 -25.09
C THR A 170 0.25 1.08 -23.95
N TYR A 171 -0.70 1.34 -23.07
CA TYR A 171 -0.47 2.08 -21.82
C TYR A 171 0.74 1.53 -21.05
N GLY A 172 0.82 0.20 -20.89
CA GLY A 172 1.91 -0.41 -20.16
C GLY A 172 3.27 -0.22 -20.83
N TRP A 173 3.34 -0.15 -22.16
CA TRP A 173 4.58 0.17 -22.87
C TRP A 173 5.13 1.55 -22.50
N TYR A 174 4.29 2.58 -22.46
CA TYR A 174 4.74 3.94 -22.10
C TYR A 174 5.23 4.02 -20.65
N LEU A 175 4.54 3.35 -19.73
CA LEU A 175 5.00 3.27 -18.34
C LEU A 175 6.38 2.60 -18.23
N ARG A 176 6.59 1.46 -18.90
CA ARG A 176 7.91 0.79 -18.94
C ARG A 176 8.98 1.68 -19.55
N ARG A 177 8.66 2.43 -20.61
CA ARG A 177 9.59 3.37 -21.22
C ARG A 177 10.07 4.41 -20.22
N PHE A 178 9.16 5.02 -19.46
CA PHE A 178 9.53 5.96 -18.40
C PHE A 178 10.38 5.29 -17.31
N ILE A 179 9.96 4.12 -16.82
CA ILE A 179 10.68 3.36 -15.79
C ILE A 179 12.13 3.06 -16.24
N ALA A 180 12.31 2.57 -17.47
CA ALA A 180 13.63 2.27 -18.03
C ALA A 180 14.51 3.52 -18.12
N ASP A 181 13.96 4.63 -18.62
CA ASP A 181 14.67 5.91 -18.74
C ASP A 181 15.06 6.48 -17.36
N ILE A 182 14.19 6.36 -16.34
CA ILE A 182 14.46 6.78 -14.96
C ILE A 182 15.60 5.95 -14.34
N ARG A 183 15.55 4.62 -14.52
CA ARG A 183 16.59 3.70 -14.07
C ARG A 183 17.93 4.00 -14.71
N ALA A 184 17.94 4.31 -16.00
CA ALA A 184 19.15 4.69 -16.72
C ALA A 184 19.81 5.97 -16.17
N LYS A 185 19.06 6.82 -15.45
CA LYS A 185 19.59 7.99 -14.73
C LYS A 185 20.03 7.70 -13.30
N GLY A 186 19.92 6.45 -12.82
CA GLY A 186 20.20 6.07 -11.43
C GLY A 186 19.14 6.55 -10.43
N ALA A 187 17.94 6.90 -10.91
CA ALA A 187 16.82 7.35 -10.09
C ALA A 187 15.83 6.22 -9.81
N SER A 188 14.98 6.38 -8.80
CA SER A 188 13.91 5.41 -8.48
C SER A 188 12.59 5.82 -9.13
N ALA A 189 11.97 4.89 -9.86
CA ALA A 189 10.63 5.06 -10.39
C ALA A 189 9.57 4.57 -9.39
N VAL A 190 8.45 5.29 -9.32
CA VAL A 190 7.26 4.90 -8.56
C VAL A 190 6.05 5.06 -9.46
N VAL A 191 5.26 4.01 -9.60
CA VAL A 191 4.00 4.05 -10.36
C VAL A 191 2.86 4.37 -9.41
N CYS A 192 1.96 5.26 -9.81
CA CYS A 192 0.78 5.65 -9.04
C CYS A 192 -0.47 5.49 -9.92
N SER A 193 -1.48 4.76 -9.45
CA SER A 193 -2.75 4.62 -10.17
C SER A 193 -3.50 5.96 -10.23
N PRO A 194 -4.32 6.22 -11.27
CA PRO A 194 -5.12 7.44 -11.34
C PRO A 194 -6.19 7.47 -10.24
N ILE A 195 -6.55 8.65 -9.75
CA ILE A 195 -7.64 8.82 -8.77
C ILE A 195 -8.96 8.27 -9.32
N PRO A 196 -9.91 7.81 -8.49
CA PRO A 196 -11.20 7.35 -8.97
C PRO A 196 -12.01 8.55 -9.49
N ARG A 197 -12.87 8.27 -10.47
CA ARG A 197 -13.91 9.21 -10.86
C ARG A 197 -14.97 9.23 -9.78
N LYS A 198 -15.68 10.35 -9.60
CA LYS A 198 -16.87 10.38 -8.72
C LYS A 198 -18.08 9.69 -9.40
N ARG A 199 -17.95 8.38 -9.56
CA ARG A 199 -18.95 7.46 -10.11
C ARG A 199 -19.17 6.35 -9.10
N TRP A 200 -20.42 5.92 -8.97
CA TRP A 200 -20.81 4.90 -8.02
C TRP A 200 -21.41 3.70 -8.76
N ASP A 201 -21.19 2.51 -8.21
CA ASP A 201 -21.83 1.28 -8.69
C ASP A 201 -23.26 1.15 -8.16
N ALA A 202 -23.92 0.04 -8.49
CA ALA A 202 -25.29 -0.25 -8.05
C ALA A 202 -25.43 -0.39 -6.52
N ALA A 203 -24.33 -0.67 -5.80
CA ALA A 203 -24.30 -0.75 -4.34
C ALA A 203 -24.02 0.61 -3.69
N GLY A 204 -23.82 1.67 -4.48
CA GLY A 204 -23.52 3.01 -3.98
C GLY A 204 -22.07 3.19 -3.55
N LEU A 205 -21.16 2.29 -3.95
CA LEU A 205 -19.71 2.40 -3.69
C LEU A 205 -19.00 3.03 -4.89
N VAL A 206 -17.90 3.73 -4.64
CA VAL A 206 -17.09 4.36 -5.68
C VAL A 206 -16.50 3.30 -6.59
N GLN A 207 -16.67 3.50 -7.89
CA GLN A 207 -16.14 2.62 -8.92
C GLN A 207 -14.61 2.68 -8.93
N ARG A 208 -14.00 1.55 -8.56
CA ARG A 208 -12.56 1.32 -8.72
C ARG A 208 -12.23 0.94 -10.15
N ASN A 209 -11.00 1.21 -10.55
CA ASN A 209 -10.54 0.97 -11.91
C ASN A 209 -9.45 -0.13 -11.97
N ALA A 210 -9.52 -1.09 -11.04
CA ALA A 210 -8.63 -2.25 -10.94
C ALA A 210 -8.69 -3.19 -12.16
N ALA A 211 -9.75 -3.11 -12.97
CA ALA A 211 -9.88 -3.85 -14.21
C ALA A 211 -9.31 -3.12 -15.45
N ASP A 212 -8.85 -1.87 -15.31
CA ASP A 212 -8.33 -1.05 -16.40
C ASP A 212 -6.99 -0.37 -16.05
N TYR A 213 -6.78 0.91 -16.42
CA TYR A 213 -5.59 1.72 -16.17
C TYR A 213 -5.03 1.63 -14.75
N GLY A 214 -5.87 1.52 -13.71
CA GLY A 214 -5.37 1.30 -12.34
C GLY A 214 -4.75 -0.07 -12.16
N GLY A 215 -5.44 -1.11 -12.65
CA GLY A 215 -4.93 -2.48 -12.67
C GLY A 215 -3.69 -2.66 -13.55
N TRP A 216 -3.65 -2.01 -14.72
CA TRP A 216 -2.53 -2.04 -15.64
C TRP A 216 -1.31 -1.31 -15.07
N ALA A 217 -1.52 -0.16 -14.40
CA ALA A 217 -0.44 0.52 -13.66
C ALA A 217 0.13 -0.39 -12.57
N ALA A 218 -0.74 -1.03 -11.77
CA ALA A 218 -0.33 -2.00 -10.76
C ALA A 218 0.43 -3.20 -11.37
N GLN A 219 -0.03 -3.68 -12.54
CA GLN A 219 0.62 -4.79 -13.25
C GLN A 219 2.01 -4.41 -13.76
N VAL A 220 2.18 -3.25 -14.38
CA VAL A 220 3.49 -2.76 -14.82
C VAL A 220 4.41 -2.58 -13.62
N ALA A 221 3.94 -1.97 -12.54
CA ALA A 221 4.75 -1.78 -11.34
C ALA A 221 5.30 -3.11 -10.78
N ARG A 222 4.44 -4.15 -10.74
CA ARG A 222 4.84 -5.50 -10.35
C ARG A 222 5.83 -6.14 -11.34
N GLN A 223 5.56 -6.04 -12.65
CA GLN A 223 6.41 -6.62 -13.69
C GLN A 223 7.80 -5.99 -13.69
N GLU A 224 7.86 -4.67 -13.50
CA GLU A 224 9.11 -3.93 -13.50
C GLU A 224 9.82 -3.99 -12.15
N GLY A 225 9.18 -4.42 -11.06
CA GLY A 225 9.79 -4.42 -9.73
C GLY A 225 10.02 -3.00 -9.20
N VAL A 226 9.06 -2.09 -9.41
CA VAL A 226 9.08 -0.72 -8.89
C VAL A 226 8.00 -0.50 -7.85
N ALA A 227 8.16 0.50 -6.98
CA ALA A 227 7.17 0.82 -5.98
C ALA A 227 5.83 1.24 -6.61
N PHE A 228 4.72 0.88 -5.95
CA PHE A 228 3.37 1.19 -6.39
C PHE A 228 2.57 1.90 -5.31
N ILE A 229 1.87 2.97 -5.72
CA ILE A 229 0.87 3.69 -4.93
C ILE A 229 -0.48 3.43 -5.60
N ASP A 230 -1.33 2.63 -4.94
CA ASP A 230 -2.69 2.40 -5.43
C ASP A 230 -3.62 3.55 -5.03
N LEU A 231 -3.37 4.75 -5.56
CA LEU A 231 -4.16 5.92 -5.21
C LEU A 231 -5.64 5.78 -5.63
N ASN A 232 -5.94 4.98 -6.65
CA ASN A 232 -7.31 4.66 -7.02
C ASN A 232 -8.07 4.01 -5.87
N GLU A 233 -7.55 2.89 -5.35
CA GLU A 233 -8.17 2.16 -4.25
C GLU A 233 -8.18 3.01 -2.97
N LEU A 234 -7.06 3.65 -2.64
CA LEU A 234 -6.94 4.47 -1.42
C LEU A 234 -7.96 5.61 -1.41
N ALA A 235 -8.14 6.31 -2.52
CA ALA A 235 -9.10 7.40 -2.63
C ALA A 235 -10.54 6.87 -2.72
N ALA A 236 -10.78 5.75 -3.42
CA ALA A 236 -12.12 5.15 -3.50
C ALA A 236 -12.61 4.70 -2.13
N ALA A 237 -11.77 3.99 -1.37
CA ALA A 237 -12.08 3.58 0.00
C ALA A 237 -12.34 4.79 0.91
N ARG A 238 -11.57 5.87 0.76
CA ARG A 238 -11.81 7.10 1.51
C ARG A 238 -13.12 7.78 1.12
N TYR A 239 -13.46 7.78 -0.17
CA TYR A 239 -14.72 8.32 -0.67
C TYR A 239 -15.93 7.51 -0.19
N ASP A 240 -15.82 6.19 -0.13
CA ASP A 240 -16.85 5.31 0.42
C ASP A 240 -17.13 5.64 1.89
N GLN A 241 -16.08 5.88 2.69
CA GLN A 241 -16.21 6.29 4.10
C GLN A 241 -16.87 7.65 4.26
N LEU A 242 -16.56 8.60 3.37
CA LEU A 242 -17.13 9.95 3.42
C LEU A 242 -18.59 9.99 2.98
N GLY A 243 -18.99 9.05 2.12
CA GLY A 243 -20.30 9.03 1.49
C GLY A 243 -20.43 10.03 0.34
N LYS A 244 -21.41 9.78 -0.53
CA LYS A 244 -21.61 10.48 -1.80
C LYS A 244 -21.65 12.01 -1.67
N ASP A 245 -22.42 12.54 -0.72
CA ASP A 245 -22.61 13.99 -0.59
C ASP A 245 -21.32 14.73 -0.20
N ALA A 246 -20.53 14.14 0.70
CA ALA A 246 -19.24 14.70 1.08
C ALA A 246 -18.25 14.63 -0.08
N VAL A 247 -18.23 13.52 -0.83
CA VAL A 247 -17.39 13.36 -2.02
C VAL A 247 -17.73 14.38 -3.09
N MET A 248 -19.02 14.68 -3.32
CA MET A 248 -19.43 15.70 -4.29
C MET A 248 -18.81 17.08 -3.98
N ARG A 249 -18.60 17.43 -2.70
CA ARG A 249 -17.96 18.69 -2.27
C ARG A 249 -16.43 18.71 -2.46
N LEU A 250 -15.81 17.60 -2.85
CA LEU A 250 -14.38 17.50 -3.17
C LEU A 250 -14.09 17.79 -4.65
N PHE A 251 -15.12 18.12 -5.43
CA PHE A 251 -15.04 18.45 -6.84
C PHE A 251 -15.65 19.85 -7.06
N PRO A 252 -15.24 20.58 -8.12
CA PRO A 252 -15.89 21.84 -8.49
C PRO A 252 -17.38 21.61 -8.78
N ASP A 253 -18.23 22.42 -8.18
CA ASP A 253 -19.67 22.53 -8.48
C ASP A 253 -19.94 23.42 -9.72
N THR A 254 -18.96 24.26 -10.06
CA THR A 254 -19.01 25.20 -11.19
C THR A 254 -18.82 24.56 -12.57
N VAL A 255 -18.61 23.25 -12.66
CA VAL A 255 -18.45 22.52 -13.93
C VAL A 255 -19.50 21.41 -13.97
N PRO A 256 -20.56 21.55 -14.81
CA PRO A 256 -21.56 20.50 -14.98
C PRO A 256 -20.91 19.17 -15.35
N ASP A 257 -21.38 18.08 -14.73
CA ASP A 257 -20.91 16.70 -14.98
C ASP A 257 -19.39 16.46 -14.82
N GLU A 258 -18.67 17.37 -14.14
CA GLU A 258 -17.30 17.12 -13.73
C GLU A 258 -17.24 15.79 -12.99
N SER A 259 -16.29 14.92 -13.30
CA SER A 259 -16.19 13.59 -12.69
C SER A 259 -14.76 13.15 -12.41
N VAL A 260 -13.78 13.97 -12.78
CA VAL A 260 -12.35 13.65 -12.78
C VAL A 260 -11.57 14.63 -11.91
N HIS A 261 -11.78 15.93 -12.09
CA HIS A 261 -10.95 16.96 -11.48
C HIS A 261 -11.46 17.34 -10.09
N THR A 262 -10.63 17.15 -9.08
CA THR A 262 -10.91 17.59 -7.71
C THR A 262 -10.75 19.09 -7.56
N ASN A 263 -11.43 19.67 -6.57
CA ASN A 263 -11.10 21.00 -6.07
C ASN A 263 -9.89 20.95 -5.13
N LEU A 264 -9.50 22.07 -4.50
CA LEU A 264 -8.33 22.08 -3.61
C LEU A 264 -8.48 21.11 -2.44
N ALA A 265 -9.67 20.99 -1.85
CA ALA A 265 -9.92 20.06 -0.75
C ALA A 265 -9.78 18.59 -1.18
N GLY A 266 -10.29 18.23 -2.36
CA GLY A 266 -10.10 16.89 -2.92
C GLY A 266 -8.64 16.61 -3.29
N ALA A 267 -7.93 17.60 -3.83
CA ALA A 267 -6.50 17.49 -4.12
C ALA A 267 -5.66 17.32 -2.84
N GLU A 268 -6.02 18.02 -1.75
CA GLU A 268 -5.39 17.89 -0.43
C GLU A 268 -5.59 16.47 0.13
N LEU A 269 -6.82 15.92 0.04
CA LEU A 269 -7.11 14.56 0.46
C LEU A 269 -6.27 13.54 -0.31
N ASN A 270 -6.19 13.67 -1.64
CA ASN A 270 -5.37 12.77 -2.46
C ASN A 270 -3.86 12.92 -2.13
N ALA A 271 -3.37 14.13 -1.88
CA ALA A 271 -2.00 14.37 -1.47
C ALA A 271 -1.67 13.71 -0.11
N GLN A 272 -2.59 13.76 0.85
CA GLN A 272 -2.45 13.07 2.13
C GLN A 272 -2.34 11.55 1.95
N LEU A 273 -3.17 10.96 1.09
CA LEU A 273 -3.10 9.51 0.79
C LEU A 273 -1.76 9.14 0.14
N VAL A 274 -1.24 9.98 -0.76
CA VAL A 274 0.09 9.78 -1.35
C VAL A 274 1.18 9.88 -0.27
N VAL A 275 1.17 10.90 0.58
CA VAL A 275 2.15 11.05 1.69
C VAL A 275 2.10 9.86 2.63
N ALA A 276 0.90 9.43 3.02
CA ALA A 276 0.68 8.25 3.85
C ALA A 276 1.32 7.00 3.23
N ARG A 277 1.18 6.82 1.91
CA ARG A 277 1.78 5.67 1.21
C ARG A 277 3.29 5.80 1.03
N LEU A 278 3.81 6.99 0.76
CA LEU A 278 5.25 7.25 0.70
C LEU A 278 5.93 6.93 2.03
N ARG A 279 5.29 7.27 3.16
CA ARG A 279 5.75 6.85 4.48
C ARG A 279 5.77 5.32 4.60
N ALA A 280 4.69 4.65 4.20
CA ALA A 280 4.56 3.20 4.29
C ALA A 280 5.56 2.43 3.43
N LEU A 281 5.95 2.98 2.27
CA LEU A 281 6.98 2.42 1.39
C LEU A 281 8.40 2.57 1.97
N GLY A 282 8.59 3.38 3.00
CA GLY A 282 9.89 3.50 3.69
C GLY A 282 11.00 4.10 2.83
N MET A 283 10.67 4.88 1.80
CA MET A 283 11.68 5.50 0.92
C MET A 283 12.45 6.58 1.69
N ALA A 284 13.63 6.21 2.21
CA ALA A 284 14.38 6.99 3.18
C ALA A 284 14.57 8.48 2.82
N PRO A 285 14.91 8.88 1.57
CA PRO A 285 15.04 10.30 1.23
C PRO A 285 13.73 11.09 1.39
N LEU A 286 12.59 10.48 1.08
CA LEU A 286 11.28 11.13 1.20
C LEU A 286 10.83 11.20 2.65
N VAL A 287 10.93 10.08 3.38
CA VAL A 287 10.51 10.02 4.79
C VAL A 287 11.34 10.98 5.63
N ALA A 288 12.66 11.03 5.39
CA ALA A 288 13.54 11.95 6.06
C ALA A 288 13.16 13.41 5.78
N ALA A 289 12.78 13.75 4.54
CA ALA A 289 12.47 15.12 4.14
C ALA A 289 11.05 15.62 4.50
N LEU A 290 10.21 14.80 5.15
CA LEU A 290 8.89 15.27 5.61
C LEU A 290 9.04 16.37 6.67
N ASN A 291 8.23 17.43 6.56
CA ASN A 291 8.10 18.45 7.60
C ASN A 291 7.09 18.01 8.69
N ASP A 292 6.74 18.88 9.65
CA ASP A 292 5.77 18.54 10.70
C ASP A 292 4.41 18.11 10.15
N LYS A 293 3.90 18.80 9.12
CA LYS A 293 2.65 18.45 8.44
C LYS A 293 2.75 17.06 7.81
N GLY A 294 3.86 16.76 7.13
CA GLY A 294 4.15 15.44 6.56
C GLY A 294 4.23 14.31 7.61
N ARG A 295 4.90 14.58 8.73
CA ARG A 295 5.03 13.61 9.85
C ARG A 295 3.72 13.38 10.59
N ALA A 296 2.80 14.35 10.58
CA ALA A 296 1.49 14.23 11.19
C ALA A 296 0.52 13.35 10.38
N VAL A 297 0.72 13.18 9.06
CA VAL A 297 -0.13 12.32 8.22
C VAL A 297 0.07 10.84 8.59
N PRO A 298 -0.93 10.10 9.09
CA PRO A 298 -0.77 8.69 9.43
C PRO A 298 -0.20 7.85 8.26
N MET A 299 0.61 6.84 8.55
CA MET A 299 1.11 5.93 7.50
C MET A 299 -0.07 5.16 6.87
N ALA A 300 -0.04 4.96 5.55
CA ALA A 300 -1.07 4.18 4.88
C ALA A 300 -0.94 2.70 5.28
N GLU A 301 -2.01 2.13 5.83
CA GLU A 301 -2.14 0.70 6.00
C GLU A 301 -2.06 0.00 4.63
N ASP A 302 -1.41 -1.15 4.55
CA ASP A 302 -1.31 -1.94 3.32
C ASP A 302 -2.68 -2.58 3.00
N ALA A 303 -3.37 -2.01 2.01
CA ALA A 303 -4.74 -2.37 1.63
C ALA A 303 -4.83 -3.57 0.66
N ARG A 304 -4.26 -4.73 1.03
CA ARG A 304 -4.98 -5.99 0.72
C ARG A 304 -6.16 -6.03 1.68
N PRO A 305 -7.40 -6.28 1.21
CA PRO A 305 -8.59 -5.75 1.82
C PRO A 305 -8.69 -6.11 3.31
N VAL A 306 -8.76 -5.03 4.10
CA VAL A 306 -9.38 -4.96 5.43
C VAL A 306 -10.65 -4.13 5.20
N VAL A 307 -11.81 -4.78 5.21
CA VAL A 307 -13.11 -4.08 5.28
C VAL A 307 -13.39 -3.79 6.77
N PRO A 308 -13.99 -2.64 7.11
CA PRO A 308 -14.06 -2.16 8.49
C PRO A 308 -15.06 -2.99 9.28
N GLY A 309 -14.56 -3.61 10.35
CA GLY A 309 -15.35 -4.25 11.39
C GLY A 309 -14.56 -4.23 12.69
N GLY A 310 -14.57 -3.06 13.37
CA GLY A 310 -14.10 -2.90 14.73
C GLY A 310 -12.59 -2.62 14.89
N VAL A 311 -12.30 -1.39 15.29
CA VAL A 311 -11.07 -0.95 16.00
C VAL A 311 -10.72 -2.03 17.05
N ALA A 312 -9.49 -2.54 17.17
CA ALA A 312 -8.26 -1.79 17.19
C ALA A 312 -7.01 -2.62 16.85
N GLU A 313 -6.11 -2.06 16.02
CA GLU A 313 -4.69 -2.45 15.94
C GLU A 313 -3.87 -1.86 17.12
N ARG A 314 -4.55 -1.50 18.22
CA ARG A 314 -3.98 -0.98 19.47
C ARG A 314 -4.83 -1.37 20.69
N PRO A 315 -4.27 -1.49 21.90
CA PRO A 315 -5.06 -1.68 23.11
C PRO A 315 -6.10 -0.56 23.28
N ALA A 316 -7.37 -0.92 23.48
CA ALA A 316 -8.44 0.05 23.70
C ALA A 316 -8.32 0.72 25.08
N ASN A 317 -7.86 -0.04 26.08
CA ASN A 317 -7.56 0.44 27.42
C ASN A 317 -6.11 0.11 27.78
N ALA A 318 -5.24 1.13 27.79
CA ALA A 318 -3.82 0.97 28.09
C ALA A 318 -3.52 0.48 29.52
N ALA A 319 -4.47 0.58 30.46
CA ALA A 319 -4.32 0.09 31.82
C ALA A 319 -4.53 -1.42 31.95
N LEU A 320 -5.15 -2.06 30.95
CA LEU A 320 -5.37 -3.51 30.94
C LEU A 320 -4.20 -4.24 30.24
N PRO A 321 -3.97 -5.52 30.57
CA PRO A 321 -3.15 -6.38 29.73
C PRO A 321 -3.79 -6.55 28.35
N SER A 322 -2.99 -6.95 27.37
CA SER A 322 -3.41 -7.18 25.99
C SER A 322 -3.08 -8.59 25.53
N LEU A 323 -4.02 -9.20 24.83
CA LEU A 323 -3.84 -10.42 24.04
C LEU A 323 -3.64 -10.02 22.57
N PHE A 324 -2.39 -10.06 22.11
CA PHE A 324 -2.04 -9.78 20.72
C PHE A 324 -2.18 -11.05 19.87
N LEU A 325 -2.84 -10.93 18.72
CA LEU A 325 -2.95 -12.01 17.73
C LEU A 325 -2.06 -11.69 16.54
N VAL A 326 -1.17 -12.61 16.19
CA VAL A 326 -0.21 -12.48 15.08
C VAL A 326 -0.39 -13.66 14.14
N GLY A 327 -0.55 -13.38 12.85
CA GLY A 327 -0.71 -14.45 11.87
C GLY A 327 -1.12 -13.99 10.47
N ASP A 328 -1.72 -14.92 9.73
CA ASP A 328 -2.07 -14.78 8.31
C ASP A 328 -3.57 -14.50 8.06
N SER A 329 -4.07 -14.82 6.85
CA SER A 329 -5.47 -14.61 6.48
C SER A 329 -6.47 -15.45 7.26
N THR A 330 -6.04 -16.55 7.89
CA THR A 330 -6.91 -17.40 8.72
C THR A 330 -7.10 -16.84 10.13
N VAL A 331 -6.30 -15.84 10.52
CA VAL A 331 -6.36 -15.17 11.82
C VAL A 331 -6.93 -13.75 11.70
N ARG A 332 -6.67 -13.05 10.58
CA ARG A 332 -6.98 -11.63 10.39
C ARG A 332 -8.44 -11.24 10.66
N SER A 333 -8.62 -9.98 11.03
CA SER A 333 -9.92 -9.29 10.98
C SER A 333 -10.15 -8.65 9.59
N GLY A 334 -11.42 -8.43 9.25
CA GLY A 334 -11.85 -7.63 8.09
C GLY A 334 -11.59 -8.30 6.74
N GLY A 335 -11.67 -9.64 6.67
CA GLY A 335 -11.43 -10.33 5.39
C GLY A 335 -12.47 -10.01 4.31
N ALA A 336 -12.12 -10.27 3.04
CA ALA A 336 -12.93 -9.95 1.87
C ALA A 336 -13.59 -11.19 1.26
N ASN A 337 -14.61 -10.97 0.43
CA ASN A 337 -15.33 -12.04 -0.30
C ASN A 337 -15.90 -13.12 0.64
N GLY A 338 -16.39 -12.71 1.81
CA GLY A 338 -16.91 -13.61 2.83
C GLY A 338 -15.86 -14.37 3.63
N ALA A 339 -14.56 -14.21 3.33
CA ALA A 339 -13.49 -14.82 4.12
C ALA A 339 -13.34 -14.12 5.47
N VAL A 340 -13.39 -14.87 6.57
CA VAL A 340 -13.23 -14.36 7.95
C VAL A 340 -12.18 -15.20 8.66
N GLY A 341 -11.26 -14.54 9.36
CA GLY A 341 -10.27 -15.21 10.20
C GLY A 341 -10.79 -15.46 11.62
N TRP A 342 -10.31 -16.51 12.28
CA TRP A 342 -10.77 -16.86 13.62
C TRP A 342 -10.46 -15.76 14.66
N GLY A 343 -9.42 -14.95 14.45
CA GLY A 343 -9.06 -13.86 15.35
C GLY A 343 -10.12 -12.77 15.42
N GLU A 344 -10.93 -12.59 14.37
CA GLU A 344 -12.08 -11.69 14.38
C GLU A 344 -13.24 -12.23 15.24
N ARG A 345 -13.29 -13.53 15.50
CA ARG A 345 -14.36 -14.20 16.24
C ARG A 345 -13.94 -14.70 17.62
N VAL A 346 -12.69 -14.46 18.02
CA VAL A 346 -12.16 -14.90 19.32
C VAL A 346 -12.44 -13.89 20.43
N ALA A 347 -12.55 -12.59 20.11
CA ALA A 347 -12.69 -11.53 21.09
C ALA A 347 -13.88 -11.70 22.06
N PRO A 348 -15.08 -12.16 21.64
CA PRO A 348 -16.22 -12.34 22.55
C PRO A 348 -16.01 -13.37 23.67
N TYR A 349 -14.98 -14.21 23.58
CA TYR A 349 -14.64 -15.19 24.62
C TYR A 349 -13.75 -14.62 25.74
N PHE A 350 -13.34 -13.35 25.61
CA PHE A 350 -12.54 -12.64 26.59
C PHE A 350 -13.32 -11.48 27.19
N ASP A 351 -13.19 -11.27 28.50
CA ASP A 351 -13.85 -10.19 29.22
C ASP A 351 -13.17 -8.85 28.90
N PRO A 352 -13.85 -7.92 28.19
CA PRO A 352 -13.25 -6.64 27.79
C PRO A 352 -12.93 -5.73 28.99
N ALA A 353 -13.47 -6.02 30.18
CA ALA A 353 -13.10 -5.31 31.40
C ALA A 353 -11.74 -5.78 31.98
N ARG A 354 -11.19 -6.90 31.48
CA ARG A 354 -9.98 -7.53 32.01
C ARG A 354 -8.83 -7.59 31.03
N VAL A 355 -9.10 -7.65 29.74
CA VAL A 355 -8.06 -7.76 28.71
C VAL A 355 -8.48 -7.08 27.41
N ASN A 356 -7.52 -6.50 26.70
CA ASN A 356 -7.70 -6.08 25.31
C ASN A 356 -7.43 -7.26 24.36
N VAL A 357 -8.23 -7.44 23.32
CA VAL A 357 -7.88 -8.36 22.22
C VAL A 357 -7.47 -7.52 21.01
N VAL A 358 -6.20 -7.65 20.59
CA VAL A 358 -5.59 -6.81 19.56
C VAL A 358 -5.10 -7.69 18.40
N ASN A 359 -5.81 -7.65 17.28
CA ASN A 359 -5.50 -8.51 16.14
C ASN A 359 -4.57 -7.81 15.13
N HIS A 360 -3.32 -8.25 15.05
CA HIS A 360 -2.33 -7.80 14.08
C HIS A 360 -2.13 -8.77 12.91
N ALA A 361 -2.95 -9.81 12.78
CA ALA A 361 -2.83 -10.75 11.69
C ALA A 361 -3.23 -10.14 10.35
N ILE A 362 -2.49 -10.46 9.29
CA ILE A 362 -2.67 -9.85 7.97
C ILE A 362 -2.67 -10.91 6.88
N GLY A 363 -3.63 -10.78 5.97
CA GLY A 363 -3.82 -11.72 4.88
C GLY A 363 -2.60 -11.87 3.98
N GLY A 364 -2.26 -13.13 3.67
CA GLY A 364 -1.18 -13.50 2.77
C GLY A 364 0.22 -13.09 3.26
N ARG A 365 0.43 -13.04 4.58
CA ARG A 365 1.76 -12.97 5.20
C ARG A 365 2.19 -14.35 5.67
N SER A 366 3.49 -14.56 5.66
CA SER A 366 4.21 -15.69 6.26
C SER A 366 5.01 -15.20 7.46
N SER A 367 5.60 -16.11 8.24
CA SER A 367 6.53 -15.76 9.32
C SER A 367 7.67 -14.87 8.80
N ARG A 368 8.20 -15.16 7.61
CA ARG A 368 9.19 -14.34 6.89
C ARG A 368 8.70 -12.94 6.56
N THR A 369 7.61 -12.83 5.80
CA THR A 369 7.16 -11.53 5.26
C THR A 369 6.59 -10.64 6.35
N PHE A 370 6.03 -11.20 7.42
CA PHE A 370 5.60 -10.43 8.57
C PHE A 370 6.78 -9.73 9.29
N LEU A 371 7.94 -10.41 9.39
CA LEU A 371 9.16 -9.80 9.94
C LEU A 371 9.73 -8.77 8.95
N GLY A 372 9.93 -9.17 7.69
CA GLY A 372 10.58 -8.33 6.68
C GLY A 372 9.84 -7.02 6.37
N GLU A 373 8.51 -7.00 6.52
CA GLU A 373 7.69 -5.79 6.36
C GLU A 373 7.63 -4.91 7.63
N GLY A 374 8.38 -5.24 8.68
CA GLY A 374 8.42 -4.50 9.94
C GLY A 374 7.14 -4.59 10.78
N ARG A 375 6.26 -5.56 10.50
CA ARG A 375 4.99 -5.70 11.23
C ARG A 375 5.21 -6.23 12.63
N TRP A 376 6.14 -7.17 12.78
CA TRP A 376 6.56 -7.65 14.09
C TRP A 376 7.08 -6.51 14.97
N ALA A 377 7.89 -5.60 14.42
CA ALA A 377 8.36 -4.42 15.16
C ALA A 377 7.19 -3.57 15.70
N ARG A 378 6.12 -3.37 14.91
CA ARG A 378 4.91 -2.64 15.35
C ARG A 378 4.13 -3.34 16.45
N VAL A 379 4.09 -4.68 16.45
CA VAL A 379 3.52 -5.44 17.57
C VAL A 379 4.38 -5.20 18.81
N MET A 380 5.69 -5.37 18.65
CA MET A 380 6.65 -5.23 19.74
C MET A 380 6.70 -3.82 20.32
N GLU A 381 6.46 -2.75 19.54
CA GLU A 381 6.31 -1.39 20.06
C GLU A 381 5.19 -1.26 21.10
N GLN A 382 4.17 -2.12 21.03
CA GLN A 382 2.99 -2.08 21.91
C GLN A 382 3.04 -3.07 23.06
N VAL A 383 3.70 -4.21 22.86
CA VAL A 383 3.82 -5.26 23.87
C VAL A 383 4.55 -4.73 25.10
N LYS A 384 3.95 -4.94 26.28
CA LYS A 384 4.51 -4.68 27.61
C LYS A 384 4.46 -5.94 28.49
N ALA A 385 5.17 -5.90 29.62
CA ALA A 385 5.15 -6.99 30.59
C ALA A 385 3.72 -7.26 31.09
N GLY A 386 3.35 -8.55 31.19
CA GLY A 386 2.00 -8.98 31.55
C GLY A 386 1.02 -9.11 30.37
N ASP A 387 1.40 -8.70 29.16
CA ASP A 387 0.64 -9.00 27.95
C ASP A 387 0.83 -10.46 27.50
N SER A 388 0.08 -10.87 26.50
CA SER A 388 0.23 -12.18 25.85
C SER A 388 0.23 -12.06 24.33
N VAL A 389 0.99 -12.93 23.66
CA VAL A 389 1.10 -12.95 22.19
C VAL A 389 0.81 -14.35 21.67
N LEU A 390 -0.24 -14.48 20.86
CA LEU A 390 -0.59 -15.70 20.13
C LEU A 390 -0.06 -15.58 18.70
N ILE A 391 0.77 -16.55 18.27
CA ILE A 391 1.45 -16.49 16.97
C ILE A 391 1.10 -17.73 16.14
N GLN A 392 0.45 -17.53 14.99
CA GLN A 392 0.08 -18.61 14.06
C GLN A 392 0.52 -18.27 12.62
N PHE A 393 1.48 -19.03 12.09
CA PHE A 393 1.94 -18.97 10.70
C PHE A 393 2.13 -20.38 10.13
N GLY A 394 2.14 -20.50 8.80
CA GLY A 394 2.33 -21.76 8.07
C GLY A 394 1.70 -21.78 6.68
N HIS A 395 0.49 -21.21 6.51
CA HIS A 395 -0.23 -21.26 5.22
C HIS A 395 0.54 -20.63 4.06
N ASN A 396 1.33 -19.58 4.33
CA ASN A 396 2.09 -18.86 3.32
C ASN A 396 3.61 -19.15 3.39
N ASP A 397 4.03 -20.01 4.32
CA ASP A 397 5.43 -20.27 4.64
C ASP A 397 6.00 -21.44 3.83
N GLY A 398 5.14 -22.35 3.36
CA GLY A 398 5.53 -23.48 2.52
C GLY A 398 6.00 -23.08 1.12
N GLY A 399 6.38 -24.07 0.32
CA GLY A 399 6.83 -23.89 -1.06
C GLY A 399 8.32 -23.58 -1.21
N ARG A 400 8.78 -23.48 -2.46
CA ARG A 400 10.19 -23.27 -2.78
C ARG A 400 10.54 -21.77 -2.74
N ILE A 401 11.63 -21.45 -2.07
CA ILE A 401 12.19 -20.08 -2.04
C ILE A 401 12.67 -19.69 -3.44
N GLY A 402 12.42 -18.42 -3.82
CA GLY A 402 12.67 -17.92 -5.18
C GLY A 402 11.63 -18.35 -6.22
N ASP A 403 10.60 -19.12 -5.84
CA ASP A 403 9.49 -19.42 -6.75
C ASP A 403 8.54 -18.21 -6.86
N PRO A 404 8.31 -17.68 -8.08
CA PRO A 404 7.39 -16.57 -8.29
C PRO A 404 5.96 -16.87 -7.80
N ALA A 405 5.51 -18.14 -7.85
CA ALA A 405 4.18 -18.55 -7.38
C ALA A 405 4.02 -18.33 -5.87
N MET A 406 5.12 -18.43 -5.12
CA MET A 406 5.14 -18.21 -3.68
C MET A 406 5.16 -16.72 -3.30
N LYS A 407 5.26 -15.81 -4.29
CA LYS A 407 5.17 -14.35 -4.09
C LYS A 407 6.12 -13.84 -3.00
N GLY A 408 7.30 -14.45 -2.90
CA GLY A 408 8.32 -14.12 -1.90
C GLY A 408 7.98 -14.47 -0.45
N ARG A 409 6.99 -15.34 -0.21
CA ARG A 409 6.50 -15.66 1.13
C ARG A 409 7.17 -16.87 1.77
N ALA A 410 7.62 -17.83 0.96
CA ALA A 410 8.20 -19.08 1.45
C ALA A 410 9.37 -18.82 2.43
N SER A 411 9.38 -19.57 3.53
CA SER A 411 10.49 -19.65 4.49
C SER A 411 11.27 -20.96 4.30
N GLY A 412 12.48 -21.05 4.85
CA GLY A 412 13.24 -22.31 4.83
C GLY A 412 12.53 -23.38 5.67
N ALA A 413 12.68 -24.65 5.30
CA ALA A 413 12.22 -25.76 6.13
C ALA A 413 13.17 -25.97 7.32
N GLY A 414 12.62 -26.35 8.48
CA GLY A 414 13.42 -26.75 9.64
C GLY A 414 13.43 -25.76 10.80
N LEU A 415 14.34 -26.01 11.73
CA LEU A 415 14.44 -25.34 13.05
C LEU A 415 15.63 -24.39 13.18
N GLY A 416 16.69 -24.65 12.42
CA GLY A 416 18.00 -24.08 12.68
C GLY A 416 18.24 -22.73 12.02
N PRO A 417 19.47 -22.19 12.17
CA PRO A 417 19.85 -20.89 11.65
C PRO A 417 20.11 -20.91 10.15
N GLU A 418 19.90 -22.03 9.47
CA GLU A 418 20.18 -22.18 8.05
C GLU A 418 19.43 -21.12 7.24
N THR A 419 20.09 -20.61 6.21
CA THR A 419 19.53 -19.64 5.29
C THR A 419 19.55 -20.19 3.87
N VAL A 420 18.53 -19.83 3.10
CA VAL A 420 18.50 -20.03 1.66
C VAL A 420 18.55 -18.67 0.98
N GLU A 421 19.41 -18.54 -0.02
CA GLU A 421 19.50 -17.32 -0.82
C GLU A 421 18.26 -17.18 -1.71
N ASP A 422 17.52 -16.08 -1.58
CA ASP A 422 16.44 -15.68 -2.49
C ASP A 422 16.91 -14.49 -3.33
N ARG A 423 17.34 -14.78 -4.56
CA ARG A 423 17.70 -13.75 -5.52
C ARG A 423 16.45 -13.27 -6.25
N ARG A 424 16.06 -12.03 -5.97
CA ARG A 424 14.92 -11.37 -6.59
C ARG A 424 15.23 -11.00 -8.05
N PRO A 425 14.19 -10.85 -8.89
CA PRO A 425 14.36 -10.42 -10.28
C PRO A 425 15.05 -9.05 -10.45
N ASP A 426 15.00 -8.19 -9.44
CA ASP A 426 15.68 -6.90 -9.41
C ASP A 426 17.18 -6.98 -9.03
N GLY A 427 17.70 -8.20 -8.87
CA GLY A 427 19.09 -8.48 -8.50
C GLY A 427 19.38 -8.41 -7.00
N THR A 428 18.40 -8.00 -6.19
CA THR A 428 18.55 -8.03 -4.72
C THR A 428 18.61 -9.48 -4.22
N VAL A 429 19.38 -9.67 -3.17
CA VAL A 429 19.60 -10.98 -2.56
C VAL A 429 19.15 -10.90 -1.11
N GLU A 430 18.19 -11.75 -0.74
CA GLU A 430 17.71 -11.89 0.64
C GLU A 430 18.19 -13.23 1.19
N GLN A 431 18.73 -13.24 2.41
CA GLN A 431 18.99 -14.48 3.14
C GLN A 431 17.74 -14.89 3.91
N VAL A 432 17.16 -16.01 3.51
CA VAL A 432 15.87 -16.46 4.02
C VAL A 432 16.08 -17.53 5.07
N HIS A 433 15.73 -17.22 6.32
CA HIS A 433 15.83 -18.17 7.42
C HIS A 433 14.76 -19.26 7.37
N THR A 434 14.97 -20.31 8.18
CA THR A 434 13.98 -21.35 8.40
C THR A 434 12.74 -20.85 9.12
N PHE A 435 11.61 -21.55 8.97
CA PHE A 435 10.38 -21.29 9.71
C PHE A 435 10.63 -21.29 11.22
N GLY A 436 11.34 -22.30 11.74
CA GLY A 436 11.65 -22.39 13.16
C GLY A 436 12.50 -21.23 13.66
N TRP A 437 13.42 -20.71 12.85
CA TRP A 437 14.18 -19.51 13.20
C TRP A 437 13.28 -18.28 13.37
N TYR A 438 12.36 -18.02 12.44
CA TYR A 438 11.44 -16.89 12.56
C TYR A 438 10.55 -17.01 13.79
N MET A 439 9.99 -18.21 14.03
CA MET A 439 9.13 -18.46 15.18
C MET A 439 9.91 -18.36 16.50
N ALA A 440 11.16 -18.82 16.55
CA ALA A 440 12.03 -18.68 17.72
C ALA A 440 12.34 -17.21 18.01
N ARG A 441 12.66 -16.42 16.98
CA ARG A 441 12.87 -14.99 17.12
C ARG A 441 11.65 -14.28 17.71
N TYR A 442 10.45 -14.56 17.19
CA TYR A 442 9.23 -13.97 17.74
C TYR A 442 8.99 -14.37 19.20
N ALA A 443 9.19 -15.65 19.52
CA ALA A 443 9.05 -16.14 20.88
C ALA A 443 10.03 -15.46 21.85
N GLN A 444 11.29 -15.35 21.47
CA GLN A 444 12.34 -14.73 22.29
C GLN A 444 12.09 -13.25 22.50
N GLU A 445 11.79 -12.50 21.43
CA GLU A 445 11.60 -11.05 21.51
C GLU A 445 10.36 -10.69 22.37
N ALA A 446 9.23 -11.40 22.20
CA ALA A 446 8.05 -11.18 23.02
C ALA A 446 8.27 -11.60 24.49
N LYS A 447 8.91 -12.74 24.73
CA LYS A 447 9.26 -13.19 26.09
C LYS A 447 10.22 -12.23 26.79
N ALA A 448 11.18 -11.65 26.06
CA ALA A 448 12.10 -10.65 26.60
C ALA A 448 11.38 -9.37 27.05
N LYS A 449 10.20 -9.06 26.52
CA LYS A 449 9.32 -7.99 27.00
C LYS A 449 8.43 -8.39 28.19
N GLY A 450 8.57 -9.61 28.70
CA GLY A 450 7.76 -10.12 29.80
C GLY A 450 6.35 -10.55 29.39
N ALA A 451 6.13 -10.85 28.10
CA ALA A 451 4.85 -11.36 27.63
C ALA A 451 4.77 -12.89 27.74
N THR A 452 3.56 -13.40 28.01
CA THR A 452 3.26 -14.83 27.85
C THR A 452 3.10 -15.15 26.37
N VAL A 453 3.91 -16.06 25.84
CA VAL A 453 3.89 -16.39 24.41
C VAL A 453 3.27 -17.76 24.18
N VAL A 454 2.38 -17.87 23.20
CA VAL A 454 1.82 -19.13 22.72
C VAL A 454 2.05 -19.24 21.21
N LEU A 455 2.77 -20.28 20.79
CA LEU A 455 2.88 -20.66 19.39
C LEU A 455 1.71 -21.58 19.02
N LEU A 456 1.02 -21.27 17.94
CA LEU A 456 -0.13 -22.01 17.44
C LEU A 456 0.22 -22.66 16.11
N SER A 457 -0.03 -23.96 15.97
CA SER A 457 0.02 -24.59 14.64
C SER A 457 -1.11 -24.05 13.74
N PRO A 458 -0.97 -24.06 12.40
CA PRO A 458 -2.02 -23.55 11.52
C PRO A 458 -3.32 -24.36 11.60
N VAL A 459 -4.46 -23.70 11.43
CA VAL A 459 -5.73 -24.41 11.18
C VAL A 459 -5.65 -25.20 9.86
N PRO A 460 -6.26 -26.40 9.76
CA PRO A 460 -6.13 -27.25 8.57
C PRO A 460 -6.94 -26.70 7.39
N HIS A 461 -6.46 -26.98 6.17
CA HIS A 461 -7.19 -26.75 4.93
C HIS A 461 -8.45 -27.64 4.83
N ARG A 462 -9.46 -27.12 4.13
CA ARG A 462 -10.75 -27.79 3.83
C ARG A 462 -10.57 -29.19 3.25
N ASP A 463 -9.53 -29.41 2.45
CA ASP A 463 -9.29 -30.63 1.67
C ASP A 463 -8.34 -31.63 2.36
N LYS A 464 -7.82 -31.33 3.56
CA LYS A 464 -6.76 -32.13 4.18
C LYS A 464 -7.11 -32.78 5.53
N TRP A 465 -8.07 -32.25 6.27
CA TRP A 465 -8.38 -32.68 7.65
C TRP A 465 -8.88 -34.14 7.80
N GLN A 466 -9.42 -34.74 6.73
CA GLN A 466 -10.04 -36.08 6.80
C GLN A 466 -9.01 -37.18 7.03
N GLN A 467 -7.96 -37.21 6.22
CA GLN A 467 -7.02 -38.34 6.13
C GLN A 467 -5.60 -37.97 6.54
N GLU A 468 -5.22 -36.71 6.39
CA GLU A 468 -3.86 -36.25 6.60
C GLU A 468 -3.79 -35.28 7.79
N ARG A 469 -2.58 -35.16 8.35
CA ARG A 469 -2.24 -34.04 9.21
C ARG A 469 -1.60 -32.97 8.32
N ASP A 470 -2.43 -32.07 7.79
CA ASP A 470 -2.05 -31.03 6.82
C ASP A 470 -0.71 -30.33 7.14
N PHE A 471 -0.64 -29.64 8.27
CA PHE A 471 0.52 -28.89 8.69
C PHE A 471 1.42 -29.67 9.67
N ALA A 472 1.64 -30.97 9.43
CA ALA A 472 2.43 -31.82 10.32
C ALA A 472 3.81 -31.24 10.65
N ASP A 473 4.55 -30.80 9.64
CA ASP A 473 5.90 -30.26 9.81
C ASP A 473 5.89 -28.93 10.57
N PHE A 474 5.01 -27.99 10.18
CA PHE A 474 4.90 -26.69 10.86
C PHE A 474 4.46 -26.84 12.32
N ALA A 475 3.56 -27.79 12.61
CA ALA A 475 3.16 -28.09 13.97
C ALA A 475 4.31 -28.71 14.79
N ALA A 476 5.08 -29.63 14.18
CA ALA A 476 6.25 -30.22 14.82
C ALA A 476 7.34 -29.16 15.10
N TRP A 477 7.61 -28.28 14.13
CA TRP A 477 8.58 -27.19 14.29
C TRP A 477 8.12 -26.18 15.35
N GLY A 478 6.85 -25.76 15.31
CA GLY A 478 6.29 -24.85 16.31
C GLY A 478 6.38 -25.41 17.73
N ARG A 479 6.08 -26.70 17.91
CA ARG A 479 6.20 -27.40 19.20
C ARG A 479 7.65 -27.45 19.68
N ALA A 480 8.59 -27.80 18.80
CA ALA A 480 10.00 -27.86 19.14
C ALA A 480 10.57 -26.47 19.49
N VAL A 481 10.19 -25.43 18.74
CA VAL A 481 10.55 -24.03 19.05
C VAL A 481 9.99 -23.62 20.40
N ALA A 482 8.72 -23.93 20.68
CA ALA A 482 8.10 -23.58 21.96
C ALA A 482 8.84 -24.22 23.14
N ALA A 483 9.14 -25.52 23.05
CA ALA A 483 9.92 -26.23 24.05
C ALA A 483 11.33 -25.62 24.23
N ALA A 484 12.06 -25.37 23.13
CA ALA A 484 13.41 -24.83 23.17
C ALA A 484 13.49 -23.40 23.76
N ASN A 485 12.42 -22.62 23.64
CA ASN A 485 12.37 -21.25 24.14
C ASN A 485 11.62 -21.12 25.48
N GLY A 486 11.11 -22.22 26.03
CA GLY A 486 10.29 -22.23 27.24
C GLY A 486 9.08 -21.30 27.11
N VAL A 487 8.35 -21.44 26.00
CA VAL A 487 7.06 -20.78 25.75
C VAL A 487 5.99 -21.84 25.49
N LEU A 488 4.72 -21.44 25.43
CA LEU A 488 3.61 -22.37 25.29
C LEU A 488 3.37 -22.76 23.83
N PHE A 489 2.79 -23.93 23.61
CA PHE A 489 2.36 -24.40 22.29
C PHE A 489 0.93 -24.94 22.36
N ALA A 490 0.10 -24.58 21.37
CA ALA A 490 -1.21 -25.18 21.20
C ALA A 490 -1.39 -25.70 19.76
N ASP A 491 -1.83 -26.95 19.64
CA ASP A 491 -1.89 -27.66 18.36
C ASP A 491 -3.25 -27.49 17.66
N LEU A 492 -3.48 -26.33 17.03
CA LEU A 492 -4.74 -26.06 16.34
C LEU A 492 -4.95 -26.94 15.11
N THR A 493 -3.87 -27.36 14.42
CA THR A 493 -3.97 -28.31 13.30
C THR A 493 -4.73 -29.57 13.73
N LEU A 494 -4.38 -30.13 14.90
CA LEU A 494 -5.04 -31.32 15.41
C LEU A 494 -6.41 -31.01 16.02
N ALA A 495 -6.49 -29.98 16.88
CA ALA A 495 -7.72 -29.63 17.58
C ALA A 495 -8.88 -29.27 16.63
N VAL A 496 -8.59 -28.57 15.54
CA VAL A 496 -9.60 -28.21 14.52
C VAL A 496 -9.91 -29.41 13.63
N ALA A 497 -8.91 -30.20 13.21
CA ALA A 497 -9.15 -31.37 12.38
C ALA A 497 -10.05 -32.41 13.09
N GLU A 498 -9.83 -32.66 14.38
CA GLU A 498 -10.70 -33.54 15.18
C GLU A 498 -12.13 -33.00 15.26
N ALA A 499 -12.29 -31.70 15.46
CA ALA A 499 -13.62 -31.07 15.47
C ALA A 499 -14.30 -31.15 14.10
N TYR A 500 -13.56 -31.01 13.00
CA TYR A 500 -14.07 -31.22 11.65
C TYR A 500 -14.54 -32.66 11.42
N ARG A 501 -13.79 -33.67 11.92
CA ARG A 501 -14.20 -35.08 11.86
C ARG A 501 -15.51 -35.36 12.60
N GLN A 502 -15.77 -34.64 13.69
CA GLN A 502 -17.02 -34.80 14.44
C GLN A 502 -18.25 -34.25 13.70
N VAL A 503 -18.11 -33.14 12.97
CA VAL A 503 -19.23 -32.52 12.23
C VAL A 503 -19.41 -33.06 10.81
N GLY A 504 -18.39 -33.70 10.26
CA GLY A 504 -18.44 -34.36 8.96
C GLY A 504 -18.33 -33.41 7.76
N ALA A 505 -18.05 -33.99 6.58
CA ALA A 505 -17.67 -33.24 5.40
C ALA A 505 -18.68 -32.17 4.94
N PRO A 506 -20.01 -32.42 4.90
CA PRO A 506 -20.97 -31.40 4.47
C PRO A 506 -20.96 -30.15 5.36
N ALA A 507 -20.81 -30.33 6.67
CA ALA A 507 -20.77 -29.21 7.62
C ALA A 507 -19.47 -28.43 7.50
N VAL A 508 -18.34 -29.11 7.30
CA VAL A 508 -17.05 -28.45 7.07
C VAL A 508 -17.07 -27.70 5.75
N ASP A 509 -17.61 -28.28 4.69
CA ASP A 509 -17.68 -27.64 3.38
C ASP A 509 -18.47 -26.33 3.40
N ALA A 510 -19.55 -26.28 4.19
CA ALA A 510 -20.36 -25.08 4.40
C ALA A 510 -19.66 -23.99 5.25
N GLN A 511 -18.52 -24.27 5.85
CA GLN A 511 -17.74 -23.34 6.69
C GLN A 511 -16.63 -22.61 5.93
N PHE A 512 -16.41 -22.90 4.64
CA PHE A 512 -15.39 -22.24 3.83
C PHE A 512 -16.00 -21.23 2.86
N ALA A 513 -15.31 -20.10 2.69
CA ALA A 513 -15.61 -19.05 1.73
C ALA A 513 -14.93 -19.29 0.38
N ASP A 514 -13.95 -20.20 0.33
CA ASP A 514 -13.29 -20.62 -0.89
C ASP A 514 -13.07 -22.14 -0.93
N ALA A 515 -12.44 -22.61 -2.01
CA ALA A 515 -12.27 -24.03 -2.25
C ALA A 515 -11.33 -24.73 -1.25
N ARG A 516 -10.57 -24.00 -0.41
CA ARG A 516 -9.44 -24.61 0.29
C ARG A 516 -9.07 -24.04 1.65
N THR A 517 -8.88 -22.74 1.77
CA THR A 517 -8.12 -22.14 2.88
C THR A 517 -8.99 -21.22 3.73
N HIS A 518 -9.80 -20.36 3.11
CA HIS A 518 -10.45 -19.29 3.85
C HIS A 518 -11.81 -19.75 4.38
N THR A 519 -11.99 -19.69 5.69
CA THR A 519 -13.29 -19.89 6.34
C THR A 519 -14.23 -18.72 6.07
N ASN A 520 -15.53 -18.99 6.02
CA ASN A 520 -16.55 -17.94 6.14
C ASN A 520 -16.79 -17.59 7.62
N ASP A 521 -17.79 -16.75 7.91
CA ASP A 521 -18.12 -16.34 9.26
C ASP A 521 -18.37 -17.52 10.23
N ALA A 522 -19.16 -18.50 9.80
CA ALA A 522 -19.48 -19.68 10.59
C ALA A 522 -18.24 -20.55 10.84
N GLY A 523 -17.39 -20.72 9.83
CA GLY A 523 -16.11 -21.43 9.98
C GLY A 523 -15.12 -20.71 10.89
N ALA A 524 -15.04 -19.38 10.82
CA ALA A 524 -14.20 -18.58 11.68
C ALA A 524 -14.65 -18.66 13.15
N ALA A 525 -15.96 -18.57 13.40
CA ALA A 525 -16.54 -18.77 14.73
C ALA A 525 -16.33 -20.19 15.24
N PHE A 526 -16.46 -21.19 14.35
CA PHE A 526 -16.15 -22.58 14.67
C PHE A 526 -14.70 -22.73 15.13
N ASN A 527 -13.75 -22.21 14.37
CA ASN A 527 -12.32 -22.28 14.68
C ASN A 527 -11.97 -21.48 15.94
N ALA A 528 -12.53 -20.28 16.14
CA ALA A 528 -12.30 -19.48 17.34
C ALA A 528 -12.68 -20.21 18.63
N ARG A 529 -13.80 -20.96 18.63
CA ARG A 529 -14.19 -21.79 19.78
C ARG A 529 -13.14 -22.86 20.11
N ARG A 530 -12.45 -23.40 19.09
CA ARG A 530 -11.40 -24.44 19.24
C ARG A 530 -10.09 -23.83 19.68
N VAL A 531 -9.80 -22.60 19.25
CA VAL A 531 -8.71 -21.81 19.83
C VAL A 531 -8.92 -21.63 21.32
N VAL A 532 -10.10 -21.20 21.77
CA VAL A 532 -10.39 -21.05 23.20
C VAL A 532 -10.27 -22.38 23.95
N ALA A 533 -10.78 -23.47 23.39
CA ALA A 533 -10.61 -24.81 23.96
C ALA A 533 -9.12 -25.19 24.12
N ALA A 534 -8.29 -24.88 23.11
CA ALA A 534 -6.85 -25.13 23.16
C ALA A 534 -6.15 -24.25 24.20
N LEU A 535 -6.51 -22.97 24.30
CA LEU A 535 -5.96 -22.05 25.31
C LEU A 535 -6.31 -22.47 26.74
N LYS A 536 -7.53 -22.98 26.97
CA LYS A 536 -7.95 -23.54 28.27
C LYS A 536 -7.20 -24.82 28.65
N ALA A 537 -6.62 -25.52 27.70
CA ALA A 537 -5.85 -26.74 27.94
C ALA A 537 -4.36 -26.49 28.23
N LEU A 538 -3.90 -25.24 28.09
CA LEU A 538 -2.49 -24.90 28.34
C LEU A 538 -2.12 -25.05 29.83
N PRO A 539 -0.90 -25.52 30.12
CA PRO A 539 -0.45 -25.69 31.51
C PRO A 539 -0.41 -24.35 32.25
N GLY A 540 -0.88 -24.36 33.50
CA GLY A 540 -0.97 -23.16 34.34
C GLY A 540 -2.14 -22.23 34.02
N GLU A 541 -2.99 -22.60 33.06
CA GLU A 541 -4.23 -21.88 32.70
C GLU A 541 -4.07 -20.34 32.60
N PRO A 542 -3.08 -19.84 31.85
CA PRO A 542 -2.66 -18.43 31.91
C PRO A 542 -3.74 -17.43 31.50
N PHE A 543 -4.78 -17.90 30.81
CA PHE A 543 -5.88 -17.07 30.30
C PHE A 543 -7.18 -17.18 31.11
N ALA A 544 -7.24 -18.05 32.13
CA ALA A 544 -8.48 -18.32 32.86
C ALA A 544 -9.10 -17.06 33.49
N ALA A 545 -8.25 -16.16 34.01
CA ALA A 545 -8.69 -14.90 34.61
C ALA A 545 -9.32 -13.91 33.61
N TRP A 546 -9.09 -14.09 32.31
CA TRP A 546 -9.55 -13.20 31.24
C TRP A 546 -10.78 -13.72 30.50
N LEU A 547 -11.22 -14.95 30.76
CA LEU A 547 -12.34 -15.55 30.04
C LEU A 547 -13.68 -14.88 30.38
N ALA A 548 -14.47 -14.59 29.36
CA ALA A 548 -15.86 -14.14 29.49
C ALA A 548 -16.80 -15.32 29.75
N PRO A 549 -18.05 -15.08 30.21
CA PRO A 549 -19.06 -16.14 30.38
C PRO A 549 -19.28 -17.01 29.14
N ALA A 550 -19.15 -16.44 27.94
CA ALA A 550 -19.28 -17.16 26.67
C ALA A 550 -18.24 -18.29 26.49
N ALA A 551 -17.15 -18.30 27.27
CA ALA A 551 -16.13 -19.34 27.26
C ALA A 551 -16.34 -20.45 28.30
N CYS A 552 -17.33 -20.30 29.20
CA CYS A 552 -17.59 -21.28 30.26
C CYS A 552 -17.94 -22.66 29.68
N ASP A 553 -18.80 -22.70 28.66
CA ASP A 553 -19.30 -23.95 28.04
C ASP A 553 -18.33 -24.59 27.03
N ILE A 554 -17.11 -24.07 26.94
CA ILE A 554 -16.07 -24.61 26.07
C ILE A 554 -15.16 -25.51 26.90
N ALA A 555 -15.26 -26.83 26.73
CA ALA A 555 -14.36 -27.76 27.40
C ALA A 555 -12.90 -27.59 26.89
N PRO A 556 -11.88 -27.77 27.74
CA PRO A 556 -10.48 -27.78 27.30
C PRO A 556 -10.22 -28.88 26.26
N SER A 557 -9.45 -28.54 25.22
CA SER A 557 -9.10 -29.47 24.14
C SER A 557 -8.25 -30.64 24.67
N ALA A 558 -8.60 -31.87 24.28
CA ALA A 558 -7.78 -33.05 24.57
C ALA A 558 -6.50 -33.09 23.71
N ALA A 559 -6.57 -32.59 22.48
CA ALA A 559 -5.46 -32.56 21.51
C ALA A 559 -4.34 -31.57 21.86
N SER A 560 -4.55 -30.70 22.87
CA SER A 560 -3.62 -29.63 23.24
C SER A 560 -2.92 -29.85 24.59
N ARG A 561 -3.12 -31.02 25.21
CA ARG A 561 -2.40 -31.44 26.42
C ARG A 561 -1.04 -32.04 26.13
#